data_AF-A0A0P0YAT5-F1
#
_entry.id   AF-A0A0P0YAT5-F1
#
_cell.length_a   1.000
_cell.length_b   1.000
_cell.length_c   1.000
_cell.angle_alpha   90.00
_cell.angle_beta   90.00
_cell.angle_gamma   90.00
#
_symmetry.space_group_name_H-M   'P 1'
#
loop_
_entity.id
_entity.type
_entity.pdbx_description
1 polymer ?
#
loop_
_entity_poly.entity_id
_entity_poly.type
_entity_poly.pdbx_seq_one_letter_code
_entity_poly.pdbx_strand_id
1 'polypeptide(L)'
;MAAAAREDIHPATMAYIRHLVEVFRTTSFHDACYDQNYMGSDADIFRHRPGTTAVPDDVDAALDAIEEILRKGSPTLAADERLDILYNRTLQEETVGAVEDAVASMEAQVAGERDIVDAKKLRLKAVRAAVAEYRDGLAALMTPADGVEEQEATAAVMSLLERLDAAESEAAALAADVDGFDGLVEQLAAARERLVEEKARLDAIPVPSGDHRKDDVIVFRAADRFNRSVRVLREFVAQYDA
;
A
#
# COMPACT_ATOMS: atom_id res chain seq x y z
N MET A 1 -7.26 -19.64 53.75
CA MET A 1 -6.47 -18.39 53.89
C MET A 1 -6.95 -17.23 53.01
N ALA A 2 -7.85 -17.42 52.03
CA ALA A 2 -8.26 -16.35 51.11
C ALA A 2 -9.15 -15.23 51.70
N ALA A 3 -9.91 -15.50 52.77
CA ALA A 3 -10.87 -14.53 53.31
C ALA A 3 -10.22 -13.32 54.02
N ALA A 4 -9.05 -13.51 54.65
CA ALA A 4 -8.39 -12.44 55.40
C ALA A 4 -7.73 -11.37 54.49
N ALA A 5 -7.33 -11.74 53.26
CA ALA A 5 -6.67 -10.81 52.35
C ALA A 5 -7.64 -9.80 51.70
N ARG A 6 -8.95 -10.05 51.73
CA ARG A 6 -9.96 -9.21 51.05
C ARG A 6 -10.19 -7.87 51.76
N GLU A 7 -10.08 -7.82 53.09
CA GLU A 7 -10.44 -6.61 53.85
C GLU A 7 -9.32 -5.55 53.89
N ASP A 8 -8.09 -5.90 53.52
CA ASP A 8 -6.91 -5.02 53.71
C ASP A 8 -6.45 -4.27 52.43
N ILE A 9 -7.00 -4.58 51.25
CA ILE A 9 -6.56 -3.95 50.00
C ILE A 9 -7.21 -2.58 49.83
N HIS A 10 -6.38 -1.55 49.68
CA HIS A 10 -6.86 -0.19 49.47
C HIS A 10 -7.74 -0.07 48.21
N PRO A 11 -8.92 0.58 48.27
CA PRO A 11 -9.86 0.64 47.13
C PRO A 11 -9.25 1.21 45.84
N ALA A 12 -8.36 2.20 45.93
CA ALA A 12 -7.68 2.76 44.76
C ALA A 12 -6.74 1.75 44.08
N THR A 13 -6.10 0.86 44.86
CA THR A 13 -5.24 -0.21 44.34
C THR A 13 -6.06 -1.23 43.56
N MET A 14 -7.19 -1.65 44.10
CA MET A 14 -8.07 -2.55 43.39
C MET A 14 -8.66 -1.91 42.13
N ALA A 15 -9.04 -0.63 42.18
CA ALA A 15 -9.51 0.11 41.01
C ALA A 15 -8.44 0.21 39.90
N TYR A 16 -7.18 0.46 40.28
CA TYR A 16 -6.05 0.48 39.35
C TYR A 16 -5.81 -0.88 38.68
N ILE A 17 -5.79 -1.96 39.46
CA ILE A 17 -5.60 -3.31 38.92
C ILE A 17 -6.75 -3.69 37.97
N ARG A 18 -8.01 -3.38 38.33
CA ARG A 18 -9.17 -3.59 37.44
C ARG A 18 -9.06 -2.78 36.16
N HIS A 19 -8.60 -1.53 36.23
CA HIS A 19 -8.35 -0.71 35.05
C HIS A 19 -7.34 -1.37 34.12
N LEU A 20 -6.18 -1.83 34.64
CA LEU A 20 -5.19 -2.53 33.83
C LEU A 20 -5.75 -3.82 33.21
N VAL A 21 -6.47 -4.62 34.00
CA VAL A 21 -7.09 -5.86 33.49
C VAL A 21 -8.09 -5.57 32.37
N GLU A 22 -8.87 -4.50 32.49
CA GLU A 22 -9.82 -4.09 31.45
C GLU A 22 -9.11 -3.56 30.20
N VAL A 23 -8.08 -2.71 30.36
CA VAL A 23 -7.24 -2.23 29.24
C VAL A 23 -6.64 -3.41 28.49
N PHE A 24 -5.99 -4.34 29.20
CA PHE A 24 -5.35 -5.50 28.59
C PHE A 24 -6.33 -6.62 28.22
N ARG A 25 -7.65 -6.42 28.38
CA ARG A 25 -8.66 -7.41 27.96
C ARG A 25 -8.73 -7.52 26.44
N THR A 26 -8.62 -6.38 25.75
CA THR A 26 -8.73 -6.28 24.29
C THR A 26 -7.43 -5.84 23.61
N THR A 27 -6.48 -5.30 24.37
CA THR A 27 -5.21 -4.79 23.85
C THR A 27 -4.16 -5.90 23.86
N SER A 28 -3.57 -6.20 22.70
CA SER A 28 -2.43 -7.12 22.62
C SER A 28 -1.15 -6.48 23.17
N PHE A 29 -0.09 -7.27 23.36
CA PHE A 29 1.21 -6.71 23.75
C PHE A 29 1.70 -5.65 22.75
N HIS A 30 1.55 -5.92 21.45
CA HIS A 30 2.00 -5.00 20.40
C HIS A 30 1.15 -3.71 20.38
N ASP A 31 -0.17 -3.82 20.55
CA ASP A 31 -1.04 -2.65 20.66
C ASP A 31 -0.68 -1.81 21.91
N ALA A 32 -0.35 -2.46 23.02
CA ALA A 32 0.07 -1.78 24.25
C ALA A 32 1.42 -1.05 24.07
N CYS A 33 2.36 -1.63 23.29
CA CYS A 33 3.60 -0.96 22.92
C CYS A 33 3.34 0.22 21.98
N TYR A 34 2.51 0.04 20.96
CA TYR A 34 2.10 1.10 20.04
C TYR A 34 1.47 2.29 20.78
N ASP A 35 0.51 2.03 21.67
CA ASP A 35 -0.17 3.07 22.45
C ASP A 35 0.80 3.86 23.36
N GLN A 36 1.82 3.19 23.92
CA GLN A 36 2.84 3.84 24.75
C GLN A 36 3.90 4.60 23.94
N ASN A 37 4.25 4.10 22.75
CA ASN A 37 5.17 4.77 21.83
C ASN A 37 4.53 5.94 21.08
N TYR A 38 3.20 5.95 20.92
CA TYR A 38 2.50 7.02 20.23
C TYR A 38 2.72 8.37 20.93
N MET A 39 3.56 9.22 20.31
CA MET A 39 3.99 10.52 20.82
C MET A 39 2.83 11.47 21.15
N GLY A 40 1.65 11.28 20.54
CA GLY A 40 0.47 12.12 20.79
C GLY A 40 -0.33 11.78 22.04
N SER A 41 0.02 10.70 22.75
CA SER A 41 -0.64 10.30 23.99
C SER A 41 0.19 10.71 25.21
N ASP A 42 -0.25 11.74 25.92
CA ASP A 42 0.17 12.01 27.31
C ASP A 42 -0.36 10.94 28.29
N ALA A 43 -1.15 9.97 27.81
CA ALA A 43 -1.69 8.90 28.63
C ALA A 43 -0.63 7.81 28.82
N ASP A 44 0.28 8.05 29.75
CA ASP A 44 0.97 6.94 30.40
C ASP A 44 -0.06 6.12 31.20
N ILE A 45 -0.23 4.84 30.81
CA ILE A 45 -1.11 3.88 31.48
C ILE A 45 -0.77 3.76 32.98
N PHE A 46 0.48 4.05 33.39
CA PHE A 46 0.94 3.95 34.78
C PHE A 46 0.78 5.24 35.59
N ARG A 47 0.28 6.34 35.00
CA ARG A 47 0.16 7.66 35.67
C ARG A 47 -0.58 7.63 37.01
N HIS A 48 -1.48 6.67 37.21
CA HIS A 48 -2.29 6.52 38.41
C HIS A 48 -1.83 5.40 39.35
N ARG A 49 -0.61 4.87 39.21
CA ARG A 49 -0.11 3.81 40.10
C ARG A 49 -0.12 4.29 41.57
N PRO A 50 -0.83 3.59 42.47
CA PRO A 50 -0.81 3.92 43.90
C PRO A 50 0.58 3.67 44.49
N GLY A 51 1.04 4.56 45.37
CA GLY A 51 2.39 4.50 45.96
C GLY A 51 2.63 3.35 46.95
N THR A 52 1.58 2.73 47.49
CA THR A 52 1.66 1.51 48.30
C THR A 52 0.55 0.54 47.93
N THR A 53 0.93 -0.71 47.71
CA THR A 53 0.04 -1.81 47.32
C THR A 53 0.09 -2.85 48.45
N ALA A 54 -0.93 -2.90 49.29
CA ALA A 54 -1.12 -4.01 50.24
C ALA A 54 -1.64 -5.25 49.48
N VAL A 55 -0.91 -5.67 48.44
CA VAL A 55 -1.27 -6.77 47.55
C VAL A 55 -0.31 -7.94 47.75
N PRO A 56 -0.71 -9.18 47.39
CA PRO A 56 0.20 -10.32 47.38
C PRO A 56 1.46 -10.08 46.53
N ASP A 57 2.59 -10.66 46.93
CA ASP A 57 3.90 -10.47 46.29
C ASP A 57 3.91 -10.79 44.78
N ASP A 58 3.13 -11.78 44.34
CA ASP A 58 3.00 -12.15 42.93
C ASP A 58 2.26 -11.10 42.10
N VAL A 59 1.24 -10.45 42.68
CA VAL A 59 0.52 -9.34 42.07
C VAL A 59 1.42 -8.11 41.97
N ASP A 60 2.17 -7.80 43.03
CA ASP A 60 3.11 -6.68 43.03
C ASP A 60 4.22 -6.87 41.98
N ALA A 61 4.80 -8.08 41.91
CA ALA A 61 5.79 -8.43 40.89
C ALA A 61 5.21 -8.39 39.45
N ALA A 62 3.94 -8.74 39.27
CA ALA A 62 3.27 -8.64 37.97
C ALA A 62 3.06 -7.17 37.54
N LEU A 63 2.67 -6.29 38.47
CA LEU A 63 2.56 -4.85 38.23
C LEU A 63 3.92 -4.25 37.85
N ASP A 64 4.96 -4.55 38.62
CA ASP A 64 6.34 -4.11 38.35
C ASP A 64 6.83 -4.58 36.98
N ALA A 65 6.55 -5.84 36.62
CA ALA A 65 6.94 -6.38 35.33
C ALA A 65 6.27 -5.66 34.16
N ILE A 66 4.96 -5.41 34.24
CA ILE A 66 4.22 -4.72 33.17
C ILE A 66 4.72 -3.28 33.04
N GLU A 67 4.94 -2.57 34.15
CA GLU A 67 5.46 -1.20 34.14
C GLU A 67 6.90 -1.15 33.60
N GLU A 68 7.79 -2.05 34.04
CA GLU A 68 9.17 -2.12 33.52
C GLU A 68 9.19 -2.26 31.99
N ILE A 69 8.27 -3.06 31.45
CA ILE A 69 8.14 -3.35 30.02
C ILE A 69 7.57 -2.17 29.25
N LEU A 70 6.45 -1.60 29.70
CA LEU A 70 5.64 -0.63 28.95
C LEU A 70 5.88 0.83 29.36
N ARG A 71 6.73 1.11 30.34
CA ARG A 71 7.08 2.48 30.72
C ARG A 71 7.84 3.17 29.59
N LYS A 72 7.47 4.41 29.28
CA LYS A 72 8.16 5.23 28.28
C LYS A 72 9.68 5.26 28.50
N GLY A 73 10.43 5.03 27.42
CA GLY A 73 11.89 4.94 27.46
C GLY A 73 12.44 3.60 27.97
N SER A 74 11.59 2.57 28.16
CA SER A 74 12.08 1.23 28.46
C SER A 74 12.89 0.65 27.28
N PRO A 75 13.85 -0.25 27.55
CA PRO A 75 14.56 -0.96 26.49
C PRO A 75 13.64 -1.76 25.57
N THR A 76 12.53 -2.29 26.10
CA THR A 76 11.54 -3.04 25.31
C THR A 76 10.86 -2.15 24.30
N LEU A 77 10.32 -1.00 24.72
CA LEU A 77 9.63 -0.08 23.81
C LEU A 77 10.57 0.45 22.72
N ALA A 78 11.83 0.73 23.08
CA ALA A 78 12.83 1.14 22.11
C ALA A 78 13.18 0.01 21.11
N ALA A 79 13.17 -1.25 21.55
CA ALA A 79 13.37 -2.40 20.66
C ALA A 79 12.17 -2.63 19.75
N ASP A 80 10.95 -2.53 20.28
CA ASP A 80 9.70 -2.63 19.52
C ASP A 80 9.61 -1.53 18.45
N GLU A 81 9.94 -0.28 18.78
CA GLU A 81 9.98 0.84 17.82
C GLU A 81 10.98 0.58 16.68
N ARG A 82 12.16 0.02 16.96
CA ARG A 82 13.15 -0.34 15.92
C ARG A 82 12.64 -1.46 15.02
N LEU A 83 11.95 -2.46 15.58
CA LEU A 83 11.36 -3.55 14.80
C LEU A 83 10.20 -3.05 13.94
N ASP A 84 9.36 -2.14 14.46
CA ASP A 84 8.28 -1.52 13.69
C ASP A 84 8.83 -0.72 12.50
N ILE A 85 9.86 0.09 12.72
CA ILE A 85 10.56 0.81 11.64
C ILE A 85 11.11 -0.18 10.61
N LEU A 86 11.77 -1.26 11.05
CA LEU A 86 12.32 -2.28 10.16
C LEU A 86 11.22 -2.96 9.34
N TYR A 87 10.12 -3.32 9.98
CA TYR A 87 8.98 -3.96 9.33
C TYR A 87 8.34 -3.05 8.29
N ASN A 88 8.00 -1.82 8.67
CA ASN A 88 7.43 -0.82 7.77
C ASN A 88 8.36 -0.53 6.59
N ARG A 89 9.68 -0.44 6.84
CA ARG A 89 10.67 -0.28 5.79
C ARG A 89 10.67 -1.47 4.84
N THR A 90 10.68 -2.69 5.36
CA THR A 90 10.71 -3.92 4.55
C THR A 90 9.48 -4.01 3.65
N LEU A 91 8.28 -3.73 4.18
CA LEU A 91 7.05 -3.69 3.38
C LEU A 91 7.10 -2.64 2.26
N GLN A 92 7.68 -1.47 2.56
CA GLN A 92 7.85 -0.43 1.56
C GLN A 92 8.90 -0.80 0.52
N GLU A 93 9.98 -1.50 0.89
CA GLU A 93 10.99 -2.05 -0.03
C GLU A 93 10.36 -3.08 -0.99
N GLU A 94 9.53 -3.99 -0.48
CA GLU A 94 8.76 -4.93 -1.30
C GLU A 94 7.81 -4.21 -2.27
N THR A 95 7.13 -3.16 -1.80
CA THR A 95 6.25 -2.33 -2.63
C THR A 95 7.03 -1.62 -3.73
N VAL A 96 8.19 -1.03 -3.41
CA VAL A 96 9.06 -0.41 -4.41
C VAL A 96 9.51 -1.44 -5.44
N GLY A 97 9.98 -2.61 -5.00
CA GLY A 97 10.41 -3.68 -5.92
C GLY A 97 9.29 -4.12 -6.87
N ALA A 98 8.07 -4.31 -6.37
CA ALA A 98 6.92 -4.65 -7.21
C ALA A 98 6.60 -3.55 -8.25
N VAL A 99 6.75 -2.28 -7.88
CA VAL A 99 6.54 -1.16 -8.82
C VAL A 99 7.69 -1.05 -9.82
N GLU A 100 8.94 -1.31 -9.42
CA GLU A 100 10.10 -1.38 -10.33
C GLU A 100 9.91 -2.47 -11.38
N ASP A 101 9.49 -3.66 -10.97
CA ASP A 101 9.22 -4.78 -11.87
C ASP A 101 8.09 -4.44 -12.86
N ALA A 102 7.03 -3.78 -12.39
CA ALA A 102 5.94 -3.32 -13.24
C ALA A 102 6.42 -2.28 -14.27
N VAL A 103 7.21 -1.29 -13.85
CA VAL A 103 7.80 -0.29 -14.74
C VAL A 103 8.71 -0.97 -15.79
N ALA A 104 9.59 -1.87 -15.36
CA ALA A 104 10.49 -2.59 -16.27
C ALA A 104 9.71 -3.43 -17.31
N SER A 105 8.62 -4.08 -16.90
CA SER A 105 7.74 -4.81 -17.81
C SER A 105 7.08 -3.89 -18.84
N MET A 106 6.59 -2.72 -18.42
CA MET A 106 5.98 -1.73 -19.30
C MET A 106 7.01 -1.11 -20.26
N GLU A 107 8.23 -0.84 -19.79
CA GLU A 107 9.33 -0.37 -20.62
C GLU A 107 9.69 -1.38 -21.71
N ALA A 108 9.76 -2.67 -21.36
CA ALA A 108 9.98 -3.74 -22.32
C ALA A 108 8.86 -3.83 -23.37
N GLN A 109 7.61 -3.64 -22.95
CA GLN A 109 6.46 -3.61 -23.86
C GLN A 109 6.52 -2.40 -24.81
N VAL A 110 6.75 -1.19 -24.29
CA VAL A 110 6.94 0.03 -25.10
C VAL A 110 8.05 -0.19 -26.13
N ALA A 111 9.20 -0.71 -25.68
CA ALA A 111 10.35 -0.94 -26.54
C ALA A 111 10.04 -1.97 -27.65
N GLY A 112 9.35 -3.05 -27.31
CA GLY A 112 8.96 -4.09 -28.27
C GLY A 112 7.93 -3.64 -29.31
N GLU A 113 7.03 -2.73 -28.93
CA GLU A 113 5.98 -2.23 -29.84
C GLU A 113 6.40 -1.01 -30.66
N ARG A 114 7.46 -0.30 -30.25
CA ARG A 114 7.84 1.00 -30.82
C ARG A 114 8.03 0.97 -32.34
N ASP A 115 8.86 0.05 -32.85
CA ASP A 115 9.17 -0.03 -34.28
C ASP A 115 7.93 -0.39 -35.11
N ILE A 116 7.06 -1.24 -34.56
CA ILE A 116 5.80 -1.65 -35.20
C ILE A 116 4.88 -0.44 -35.31
N VAL A 117 4.73 0.34 -34.24
CA VAL A 117 3.87 1.52 -34.21
C VAL A 117 4.43 2.64 -35.09
N ASP A 118 5.75 2.83 -35.13
CA ASP A 118 6.36 3.82 -36.02
C ASP A 118 6.14 3.45 -37.50
N ALA A 119 6.21 2.16 -37.86
CA ALA A 119 5.82 1.69 -39.19
C ALA A 119 4.31 1.91 -39.48
N LYS A 120 3.44 1.64 -38.50
CA LYS A 120 1.99 1.93 -38.62
C LYS A 120 1.71 3.43 -38.77
N LYS A 121 2.43 4.32 -38.08
CA LYS A 121 2.34 5.78 -38.22
C LYS A 121 2.68 6.21 -39.65
N LEU A 122 3.73 5.64 -40.25
CA LEU A 122 4.08 5.88 -41.65
C LEU A 122 3.01 5.36 -42.61
N ARG A 123 2.49 4.14 -42.38
CA ARG A 123 1.41 3.57 -43.18
C ARG A 123 0.14 4.41 -43.10
N LEU A 124 -0.24 4.85 -41.90
CA LEU A 124 -1.40 5.71 -41.66
C LEU A 124 -1.29 7.01 -42.46
N LYS A 125 -0.11 7.63 -42.49
CA LYS A 125 0.13 8.83 -43.32
C LYS A 125 -0.07 8.55 -44.80
N ALA A 126 0.44 7.43 -45.31
CA ALA A 126 0.26 7.03 -46.71
C ALA A 126 -1.20 6.71 -47.06
N VAL A 127 -1.91 6.00 -46.18
CA VAL A 127 -3.33 5.65 -46.36
C VAL A 127 -4.19 6.92 -46.35
N ARG A 128 -3.92 7.88 -45.44
CA ARG A 128 -4.61 9.18 -45.43
C ARG A 128 -4.40 9.98 -46.73
N ALA A 129 -3.20 9.91 -47.32
CA ALA A 129 -2.95 10.52 -48.63
C ALA A 129 -3.76 9.83 -49.73
N ALA A 130 -3.80 8.49 -49.75
CA ALA A 130 -4.61 7.74 -50.71
C ALA A 130 -6.12 8.04 -50.56
N VAL A 131 -6.63 8.17 -49.34
CA VAL A 131 -8.02 8.61 -49.07
C VAL A 131 -8.30 9.98 -49.70
N ALA A 132 -7.37 10.93 -49.58
CA ALA A 132 -7.51 12.24 -50.22
C ALA A 132 -7.54 12.12 -51.75
N GLU A 133 -6.63 11.33 -52.34
CA GLU A 133 -6.61 11.08 -53.78
C GLU A 133 -7.90 10.42 -54.30
N TYR A 134 -8.48 9.48 -53.54
CA TYR A 134 -9.74 8.84 -53.91
C TYR A 134 -10.92 9.80 -53.85
N ARG A 135 -10.94 10.70 -52.86
CA ARG A 135 -11.96 11.75 -52.77
C ARG A 135 -11.84 12.76 -53.92
N ASP A 136 -10.63 13.14 -54.29
CA ASP A 136 -10.38 14.02 -55.44
C ASP A 136 -10.78 13.33 -56.75
N GLY A 137 -10.45 12.05 -56.92
CA GLY A 137 -10.87 11.25 -58.07
C GLY A 137 -12.39 11.14 -58.20
N LEU A 138 -13.08 10.92 -57.07
CA LEU A 138 -14.55 10.89 -57.03
C LEU A 138 -15.15 12.25 -57.38
N ALA A 139 -14.59 13.35 -56.86
CA ALA A 139 -15.03 14.70 -57.19
C ALA A 139 -14.87 15.03 -58.68
N ALA A 140 -13.77 14.58 -59.30
CA ALA A 140 -13.56 14.74 -60.74
C ALA A 140 -14.60 13.97 -61.58
N LEU A 141 -14.95 12.74 -61.20
CA LEU A 141 -15.99 11.96 -61.90
C LEU A 141 -17.40 12.55 -61.77
N MET A 142 -17.65 13.34 -60.72
CA MET A 142 -18.93 14.04 -60.54
C MET A 142 -19.04 15.33 -61.38
N THR A 143 -17.96 15.76 -62.05
CA THR A 143 -18.04 16.84 -63.04
C THR A 143 -18.52 16.29 -64.39
N PRO A 144 -19.56 16.88 -65.01
CA PRO A 144 -20.10 16.38 -66.28
C PRO A 144 -19.04 16.49 -67.38
N ALA A 145 -18.53 15.34 -67.83
CA ALA A 145 -17.69 15.24 -69.01
C ALA A 145 -18.56 14.81 -70.20
N ASP A 146 -18.55 15.60 -71.28
CA ASP A 146 -19.20 15.22 -72.53
C ASP A 146 -18.53 13.95 -73.09
N GLY A 147 -19.28 12.86 -73.22
CA GLY A 147 -18.87 11.66 -73.97
C GLY A 147 -18.43 10.43 -73.16
N VAL A 148 -18.57 10.41 -71.83
CA VAL A 148 -18.41 9.17 -71.04
C VAL A 148 -19.72 8.40 -71.01
N GLU A 149 -19.69 7.09 -71.34
CA GLU A 149 -20.88 6.25 -71.23
C GLU A 149 -21.30 6.12 -69.75
N GLU A 150 -22.59 6.32 -69.44
CA GLU A 150 -23.14 6.29 -68.08
C GLU A 150 -22.74 5.03 -67.29
N GLN A 151 -22.62 3.88 -67.99
CA GLN A 151 -22.19 2.62 -67.40
C GLN A 151 -20.72 2.61 -66.97
N GLU A 152 -19.82 3.17 -67.78
CA GLU A 152 -18.39 3.28 -67.46
C GLU A 152 -18.16 4.23 -66.28
N ALA A 153 -18.87 5.37 -66.28
CA ALA A 153 -18.84 6.32 -65.17
C ALA A 153 -19.31 5.67 -63.87
N THR A 154 -20.41 4.90 -63.92
CA THR A 154 -20.94 4.19 -62.75
C THR A 154 -19.95 3.16 -62.21
N ALA A 155 -19.34 2.34 -63.07
CA ALA A 155 -18.35 1.34 -62.64
C ALA A 155 -17.11 1.98 -62.01
N ALA A 156 -16.63 3.09 -62.58
CA ALA A 156 -15.49 3.84 -62.05
C ALA A 156 -15.79 4.45 -60.67
N VAL A 157 -16.98 5.03 -60.50
CA VAL A 157 -17.45 5.56 -59.21
C VAL A 157 -17.53 4.45 -58.16
N MET A 158 -18.15 3.31 -58.48
CA MET A 158 -18.26 2.18 -57.55
C MET A 158 -16.89 1.66 -57.11
N SER A 159 -15.95 1.49 -58.06
CA SER A 159 -14.57 1.06 -57.76
C SER A 159 -13.82 2.04 -56.86
N LEU A 160 -13.96 3.35 -57.08
CA LEU A 160 -13.36 4.37 -56.20
C LEU A 160 -13.99 4.38 -54.81
N LEU A 161 -15.31 4.21 -54.72
CA LEU A 161 -16.01 4.12 -53.43
C LEU A 161 -15.55 2.90 -52.62
N GLU A 162 -15.39 1.73 -53.25
CA GLU A 162 -14.86 0.53 -52.59
C GLU A 162 -13.42 0.73 -52.08
N ARG A 163 -12.55 1.36 -52.89
CA ARG A 163 -11.17 1.68 -52.49
C ARG A 163 -11.11 2.72 -51.37
N LEU A 164 -12.00 3.70 -51.42
CA LEU A 164 -12.15 4.73 -50.38
C LEU A 164 -12.56 4.09 -49.06
N ASP A 165 -13.61 3.28 -49.05
CA ASP A 165 -14.10 2.58 -47.86
C ASP A 165 -13.03 1.66 -47.24
N ALA A 166 -12.32 0.89 -48.06
CA ALA A 166 -11.22 0.05 -47.61
C ALA A 166 -10.07 0.86 -46.99
N ALA A 167 -9.70 2.00 -47.60
CA ALA A 167 -8.64 2.87 -47.10
C ALA A 167 -9.06 3.62 -45.82
N GLU A 168 -10.32 4.04 -45.71
CA GLU A 168 -10.85 4.65 -44.49
C GLU A 168 -10.89 3.63 -43.34
N SER A 169 -11.30 2.39 -43.62
CA SER A 169 -11.28 1.30 -42.64
C SER A 169 -9.86 0.97 -42.17
N GLU A 170 -8.89 0.89 -43.10
CA GLU A 170 -7.48 0.70 -42.76
C GLU A 170 -6.94 1.88 -41.93
N ALA A 171 -7.25 3.12 -42.31
CA ALA A 171 -6.83 4.30 -41.57
C ALA A 171 -7.39 4.32 -40.14
N ALA A 172 -8.64 3.90 -39.94
CA ALA A 172 -9.26 3.80 -38.63
C ALA A 172 -8.56 2.76 -37.74
N ALA A 173 -8.27 1.57 -38.28
CA ALA A 173 -7.55 0.52 -37.55
C ALA A 173 -6.13 0.97 -37.16
N LEU A 174 -5.39 1.58 -38.09
CA LEU A 174 -4.05 2.09 -37.82
C LEU A 174 -4.05 3.24 -36.81
N ALA A 175 -5.06 4.11 -36.84
CA ALA A 175 -5.21 5.18 -35.85
C ALA A 175 -5.47 4.59 -34.45
N ALA A 176 -6.36 3.61 -34.32
CA ALA A 176 -6.64 2.94 -33.06
C ALA A 176 -5.39 2.27 -32.47
N ASP A 177 -4.57 1.63 -33.31
CA ASP A 177 -3.30 1.04 -32.86
C ASP A 177 -2.31 2.10 -32.35
N VAL A 178 -2.23 3.25 -33.02
CA VAL A 178 -1.37 4.37 -32.62
C VAL A 178 -1.84 4.98 -31.30
N ASP A 179 -3.14 5.23 -31.17
CA ASP A 179 -3.74 5.79 -29.96
C ASP A 179 -3.57 4.82 -28.77
N GLY A 180 -3.69 3.51 -29.01
CA GLY A 180 -3.45 2.48 -28.00
C GLY A 180 -2.01 2.48 -27.48
N PHE A 181 -1.02 2.62 -28.37
CA PHE A 181 0.38 2.73 -27.98
C PHE A 181 0.68 4.04 -27.23
N ASP A 182 0.13 5.16 -27.69
CA ASP A 182 0.31 6.44 -27.00
C ASP A 182 -0.27 6.37 -25.57
N GLY A 183 -1.43 5.72 -25.40
CA GLY A 183 -2.00 5.44 -24.07
C GLY A 183 -1.13 4.53 -23.20
N LEU A 184 -0.43 3.55 -23.78
CA LEU A 184 0.53 2.71 -23.06
C LEU A 184 1.77 3.50 -22.59
N VAL A 185 2.25 4.44 -23.41
CA VAL A 185 3.33 5.37 -23.04
C VAL A 185 2.90 6.29 -21.89
N GLU A 186 1.67 6.79 -21.90
CA GLU A 186 1.12 7.58 -20.79
C GLU A 186 1.06 6.77 -19.49
N GLN A 187 0.60 5.51 -19.55
CA GLN A 187 0.59 4.63 -18.39
C GLN A 187 2.00 4.39 -17.84
N LEU A 188 3.00 4.22 -18.71
CA LEU A 188 4.40 4.07 -18.29
C LEU A 188 4.90 5.34 -17.58
N ALA A 189 4.54 6.53 -18.07
CA ALA A 189 4.90 7.78 -17.41
C ALA A 189 4.30 7.85 -15.99
N ALA A 190 3.01 7.55 -15.84
CA ALA A 190 2.34 7.50 -14.54
C ALA A 190 2.95 6.44 -13.60
N ALA A 191 3.33 5.27 -14.14
CA ALA A 191 3.99 4.22 -13.35
C ALA A 191 5.38 4.67 -12.84
N ARG A 192 6.14 5.41 -13.66
CA ARG A 192 7.43 6.00 -13.24
C ARG A 192 7.25 7.09 -12.20
N GLU A 193 6.23 7.94 -12.31
CA GLU A 193 5.91 8.92 -11.27
C GLU A 193 5.58 8.22 -9.94
N ARG A 194 4.73 7.19 -9.98
CA ARG A 194 4.44 6.35 -8.81
C ARG A 194 5.70 5.74 -8.23
N LEU A 195 6.62 5.23 -9.05
CA LEU A 195 7.88 4.69 -8.56
C LEU A 195 8.71 5.74 -7.80
N VAL A 196 8.75 6.98 -8.29
CA VAL A 196 9.42 8.10 -7.59
C VAL A 196 8.74 8.36 -6.25
N GLU A 197 7.41 8.38 -6.19
CA GLU A 197 6.68 8.55 -4.94
C GLU A 197 6.94 7.44 -3.93
N GLU A 198 6.92 6.18 -4.36
CA GLU A 198 7.17 5.03 -3.47
C GLU A 198 8.62 5.01 -2.97
N LYS A 199 9.58 5.43 -3.79
CA LYS A 199 10.98 5.62 -3.36
C LYS A 199 11.11 6.75 -2.35
N ALA A 200 10.42 7.87 -2.57
CA ALA A 200 10.42 8.97 -1.60
C ALA A 200 9.80 8.54 -0.25
N ARG A 201 8.74 7.71 -0.27
CA ARG A 201 8.19 7.11 0.95
C ARG A 201 9.18 6.18 1.63
N LEU A 202 9.91 5.36 0.87
CA LEU A 202 10.98 4.51 1.43
C LEU A 202 12.12 5.31 2.06
N ASP A 203 12.53 6.40 1.42
CA ASP A 203 13.58 7.29 1.92
C ASP A 203 13.15 8.06 3.17
N ALA A 204 11.84 8.30 3.34
CA ALA A 204 11.27 8.91 4.53
C ALA A 204 11.27 7.96 5.75
N ILE A 205 11.33 6.65 5.53
CA ILE A 205 11.40 5.66 6.63
C ILE A 205 12.84 5.56 7.13
N PRO A 206 13.11 5.80 8.42
CA PRO A 206 14.46 5.70 8.98
C PRO A 206 15.10 4.35 8.68
N VAL A 207 16.41 4.35 8.41
CA VAL A 207 17.17 3.10 8.31
C VAL A 207 17.40 2.57 9.72
N PRO A 208 16.87 1.38 10.08
CA PRO A 208 17.09 0.82 11.39
C PRO A 208 18.59 0.53 11.58
N SER A 209 19.12 0.91 12.75
CA SER A 209 20.48 0.60 13.14
C SER A 209 20.48 -0.52 14.18
N GLY A 210 21.47 -1.39 14.12
CA GLY A 210 21.66 -2.46 15.11
C GLY A 210 21.38 -3.87 14.60
N ASP A 211 21.39 -4.82 15.53
CA ASP A 211 21.12 -6.24 15.29
C ASP A 211 19.67 -6.53 15.63
N HIS A 212 18.81 -6.55 14.62
CA HIS A 212 17.38 -6.79 14.79
C HIS A 212 17.08 -8.11 15.53
N ARG A 213 17.96 -9.12 15.44
CA ARG A 213 17.77 -10.40 16.14
C ARG A 213 17.80 -10.24 17.66
N LYS A 214 18.56 -9.26 18.16
CA LYS A 214 18.57 -8.93 19.59
C LYS A 214 17.27 -8.27 19.99
N ASP A 215 16.77 -7.36 19.16
CA ASP A 215 15.49 -6.69 19.40
C ASP A 215 14.34 -7.70 19.39
N ASP A 216 14.31 -8.64 18.43
CA ASP A 216 13.35 -9.75 18.38
C ASP A 216 13.32 -10.54 19.70
N VAL A 217 14.50 -10.87 20.24
CA VAL A 217 14.62 -11.62 21.50
C VAL A 217 14.15 -10.79 22.70
N ILE A 218 14.47 -9.49 22.73
CA ILE A 218 14.02 -8.57 23.80
C ILE A 218 12.50 -8.50 23.79
N VAL A 219 11.90 -8.22 22.64
CA VAL A 219 10.46 -8.07 22.46
C VAL A 219 9.73 -9.37 22.75
N PHE A 220 10.21 -10.50 22.24
CA PHE A 220 9.60 -11.81 22.50
C PHE A 220 9.58 -12.16 24.01
N ARG A 221 10.70 -11.95 24.71
CA ARG A 221 10.77 -12.21 26.16
C ARG A 221 9.88 -11.27 26.95
N ALA A 222 9.81 -10.00 26.55
CA ALA A 222 8.94 -9.03 27.18
C ALA A 222 7.46 -9.40 26.95
N ALA A 223 7.06 -9.79 25.75
CA ALA A 223 5.71 -10.24 25.45
C ALA A 223 5.29 -11.44 26.30
N ASP A 224 6.17 -12.45 26.45
CA ASP A 224 5.92 -13.60 27.32
C ASP A 224 5.78 -13.20 28.80
N ARG A 225 6.67 -12.34 29.31
CA ARG A 225 6.60 -11.83 30.70
C ARG A 225 5.35 -10.97 30.93
N PHE A 226 4.98 -10.14 29.95
CA PHE A 226 3.76 -9.34 29.96
C PHE A 226 2.52 -10.23 30.05
N ASN A 227 2.39 -11.21 29.16
CA ASN A 227 1.24 -12.11 29.14
C ASN A 227 1.09 -12.92 30.44
N ARG A 228 2.21 -13.38 31.02
CA ARG A 228 2.21 -14.04 32.33
C ARG A 228 1.75 -13.09 33.45
N SER A 229 2.21 -11.85 33.44
CA SER A 229 1.86 -10.84 34.44
C SER A 229 0.38 -10.44 34.35
N VAL A 230 -0.13 -10.21 33.13
CA VAL A 230 -1.56 -9.93 32.89
C VAL A 230 -2.44 -11.09 33.37
N ARG A 231 -1.98 -12.33 33.19
CA ARG A 231 -2.70 -13.51 33.70
C ARG A 231 -2.79 -13.51 35.23
N VAL A 232 -1.71 -13.20 35.95
CA VAL A 232 -1.72 -13.06 37.42
C VAL A 232 -2.73 -12.01 37.85
N LEU A 233 -2.74 -10.83 37.21
CA LEU A 233 -3.69 -9.77 37.53
C LEU A 233 -5.15 -10.20 37.28
N ARG A 234 -5.42 -10.88 36.17
CA ARG A 234 -6.77 -11.41 35.86
C ARG A 234 -7.23 -12.44 36.88
N GLU A 235 -6.36 -13.39 37.24
CA GLU A 235 -6.65 -14.42 38.24
C GLU A 235 -6.91 -13.78 39.61
N PHE A 236 -6.12 -12.77 40.00
CA PHE A 236 -6.33 -12.02 41.23
C PHE A 236 -7.66 -11.27 41.26
N VAL A 237 -8.02 -10.54 40.20
CA VAL A 237 -9.32 -9.84 40.11
C VAL A 237 -10.48 -10.83 40.19
N ALA A 238 -10.41 -11.94 39.46
CA ALA A 238 -11.45 -12.96 39.48
C ALA A 238 -11.63 -13.60 40.88
N GLN A 239 -10.54 -13.84 41.61
CA GLN A 239 -10.59 -14.36 42.98
C GLN A 239 -11.09 -13.34 44.00
N TYR A 240 -10.80 -12.05 43.79
CA TYR A 240 -11.27 -10.97 44.65
C TYR A 240 -12.78 -10.72 44.48
N ASP A 241 -13.27 -10.79 43.24
CA ASP A 241 -14.67 -10.52 42.89
C ASP A 241 -15.64 -11.71 43.09
N ALA A 242 -15.12 -12.93 43.34
CA ALA A 242 -15.90 -14.14 43.61
C ALA A 242 -16.47 -14.23 45.05
#